data_AF-C7NI24-F1
#
_entry.id   AF-C7NI24-F1
#
_cell.length_a   1.000
_cell.length_b   1.000
_cell.length_c   1.000
_cell.angle_alpha   90.00
_cell.angle_beta   90.00
_cell.angle_gamma   90.00
#
_symmetry.space_group_name_H-M   'P 1'
#
loop_
_entity.id
_entity.type
_entity.pdbx_description
1 polymer ?
#
loop_
_entity_poly.entity_id
_entity_poly.type
_entity_poly.pdbx_seq_one_letter_code
_entity_poly.pdbx_strand_id
1 'polypeptide(L)' 'MLENLLHRVFADVRLDVSQSGRDGRNYDPSEWYVVPQPVIDQAIDLIISGEIVNVVYDRSAQRLVTRSPSS' A
#
# COMPACT_ATOMS: atom_id res chain seq x y z
N MET A 1 -15.35 -4.43 -6.75
CA MET A 1 -15.48 -3.78 -5.42
C MET A 1 -14.13 -3.19 -5.05
N LEU A 2 -14.10 -2.03 -4.39
CA LEU A 2 -12.89 -1.25 -4.07
C LEU A 2 -11.80 -2.08 -3.36
N GLU A 3 -12.21 -3.06 -2.54
CA GLU A 3 -11.35 -4.01 -1.85
C GLU A 3 -10.39 -4.76 -2.80
N ASN A 4 -10.87 -5.23 -3.96
CA ASN A 4 -10.03 -5.97 -4.91
C ASN A 4 -8.89 -5.10 -5.49
N LEU A 5 -9.10 -3.78 -5.60
CA LEU A 5 -8.08 -2.86 -6.08
C LEU A 5 -7.03 -2.60 -4.99
N LEU A 6 -7.47 -2.43 -3.74
CA LEU A 6 -6.57 -2.28 -2.59
C LEU A 6 -5.70 -3.53 -2.42
N HIS A 7 -6.28 -4.72 -2.44
CA HIS A 7 -5.51 -5.98 -2.37
C HIS A 7 -4.48 -6.10 -3.50
N ARG A 8 -4.83 -5.68 -4.73
CA ARG A 8 -3.91 -5.74 -5.87
C ARG A 8 -2.77 -4.73 -5.76
N VAL A 9 -3.04 -3.52 -5.29
CA VAL A 9 -2.05 -2.43 -5.21
C VAL A 9 -1.00 -2.70 -4.13
N PHE A 10 -1.40 -3.28 -3.01
CA PHE A 10 -0.50 -3.47 -1.88
C PHE A 10 0.06 -4.89 -1.70
N ALA A 11 -0.27 -5.82 -2.61
CA ALA A 11 0.18 -7.21 -2.56
C ALA A 11 1.71 -7.39 -2.42
N ASP A 12 2.50 -6.51 -3.05
CA ASP A 12 3.97 -6.58 -3.09
C ASP A 12 4.64 -6.05 -1.80
N VAL A 13 3.88 -5.31 -0.97
CA VAL A 13 4.39 -4.67 0.25
C VAL A 13 3.80 -5.30 1.52
N ARG A 14 3.16 -6.47 1.36
CA ARG A 14 2.57 -7.24 2.45
C ARG A 14 3.58 -7.38 3.59
N LEU A 15 3.23 -6.83 4.73
CA LEU A 15 4.09 -6.75 5.90
C LEU A 15 4.25 -8.17 6.49
N ASP A 16 5.34 -8.85 6.16
CA ASP A 16 5.75 -10.09 6.84
C ASP A 16 6.41 -9.72 8.18
N VAL A 17 5.56 -9.46 9.18
CA VAL A 17 6.01 -9.17 10.55
C VAL A 17 5.26 -10.11 11.49
N SER A 18 5.87 -11.26 11.76
CA SER A 18 5.57 -12.08 12.93
C SER A 18 6.05 -11.34 14.18
N GLN A 19 5.26 -10.40 14.68
CA GLN A 19 5.47 -9.80 15.99
C GLN A 19 4.34 -10.27 16.90
N SER A 20 4.66 -11.26 17.75
CA SER A 20 3.74 -11.76 18.76
C SER A 20 3.25 -10.60 19.61
N GLY A 21 1.94 -10.32 19.55
CA GLY A 21 1.33 -9.30 20.37
C GLY A 21 1.61 -9.55 21.85
N ARG A 22 1.69 -8.48 22.65
CA ARG A 22 1.86 -8.54 24.12
C ARG A 22 0.72 -9.28 24.87
N ASP A 23 -0.25 -9.82 24.14
CA ASP A 23 -1.41 -10.54 24.63
C ASP A 23 -1.39 -12.04 24.25
N GLY A 24 -0.26 -12.55 23.75
CA GLY A 24 -0.08 -13.97 23.40
C GLY A 24 -0.85 -14.44 22.17
N ARG A 25 -1.56 -13.55 21.48
CA ARG A 25 -2.26 -13.86 20.22
C ARG A 25 -1.36 -13.52 19.03
N ASN A 26 -1.20 -14.51 18.14
CA ASN A 26 -0.48 -14.35 16.89
C ASN A 26 -1.38 -13.58 15.92
N TYR A 27 -1.12 -12.29 15.74
CA TYR A 27 -1.72 -11.52 14.67
C TYR A 27 -0.70 -11.48 13.54
N ASP A 28 -1.13 -11.88 12.36
CA ASP A 28 -0.37 -11.75 11.12
C ASP A 28 -0.95 -10.54 10.39
N PRO A 29 -0.51 -9.29 10.67
CA PRO A 29 -1.11 -8.09 10.10
C PRO A 29 -0.57 -7.88 8.69
N SER A 30 -0.86 -8.83 7.81
CA SER A 30 -0.55 -8.82 6.39
C SER A 30 -1.18 -7.64 5.61
N GLU A 31 -1.94 -6.77 6.27
CA GLU A 31 -2.73 -5.70 5.64
C GLU A 31 -2.50 -4.31 6.27
N TRP A 32 -1.49 -4.15 7.13
CA TRP A 32 -1.20 -2.87 7.79
C TRP A 32 0.02 -2.21 7.13
N TYR A 33 -0.23 -1.15 6.37
CA TYR A 33 0.81 -0.39 5.65
C TYR A 33 1.13 0.91 6.40
N VAL A 34 2.40 1.10 6.75
CA VAL A 34 2.90 2.37 7.32
C VAL A 34 3.42 3.24 6.19
N VAL A 35 2.71 4.32 5.90
CA VAL A 35 3.06 5.29 4.85
C VAL A 35 3.01 6.72 5.39
N PRO A 36 3.81 7.66 4.84
CA PRO A 36 3.74 9.06 5.24
C PRO A 36 2.36 9.66 4.95
N GLN A 37 1.87 10.54 5.83
CA GLN A 37 0.61 11.28 5.62
C GLN A 37 0.46 11.91 4.21
N PRO A 38 1.46 12.64 3.65
CA PRO A 38 1.29 13.25 2.32
C PRO A 38 1.09 12.22 1.19
N VAL A 39 1.54 10.98 1.38
CA VAL A 39 1.31 9.89 0.42
C VAL A 39 -0.14 9.42 0.48
N ILE A 40 -0.76 9.44 1.67
CA ILE A 40 -2.17 9.11 1.86
C ILE A 40 -3.04 10.15 1.16
N ASP A 41 -2.76 11.44 1.38
CA ASP A 41 -3.49 12.54 0.75
C ASP A 41 -3.41 12.46 -0.79
N GLN A 42 -2.20 12.27 -1.33
CA GLN A 42 -1.98 12.10 -2.76
C GLN A 42 -2.68 10.85 -3.33
N ALA A 43 -2.69 9.74 -2.58
CA ALA A 43 -3.39 8.53 -3.00
C ALA A 43 -4.91 8.77 -3.08
N ILE A 44 -5.49 9.53 -2.15
CA ILE A 44 -6.92 9.88 -2.16
C ILE A 44 -7.26 10.71 -3.41
N ASP A 45 -6.47 11.74 -3.72
CA ASP A 45 -6.68 12.56 -4.92
C ASP A 45 -6.62 11.74 -6.21
N LEU A 46 -5.65 10.83 -6.31
CA LEU A 46 -5.50 9.95 -7.47
C LEU A 46 -6.61 8.90 -7.57
N ILE A 47 -7.20 8.48 -6.44
CA ILE A 47 -8.39 7.61 -6.43
C ILE A 47 -9.59 8.38 -6.97
N ILE A 48 -9.76 9.65 -6.55
CA ILE A 48 -10.86 10.51 -7.00
C ILE A 48 -10.72 10.82 -8.49
N SER A 49 -9.51 11.11 -8.99
CA SER A 49 -9.27 11.37 -10.41
C SER A 49 -9.30 10.11 -11.29
N GLY A 50 -9.16 8.93 -10.68
CA GLY A 50 -9.05 7.64 -11.37
C GLY A 50 -7.64 7.31 -11.87
N GLU A 51 -6.66 8.20 -11.64
CA GLU A 51 -5.28 8.02 -12.08
C GLU A 51 -4.44 7.09 -11.20
N ILE A 52 -4.97 6.67 -10.04
CA ILE A 52 -4.30 5.74 -9.12
C ILE A 52 -3.80 4.46 -9.81
N VAL A 53 -4.44 4.05 -10.91
CA VAL A 53 -4.07 2.87 -11.71
C VAL A 53 -2.71 3.01 -12.41
N ASN A 54 -2.22 4.24 -12.59
CA ASN A 54 -0.98 4.56 -13.30
C ASN A 54 0.21 4.74 -12.36
N VAL A 55 0.03 4.59 -11.05
CA VAL A 55 1.08 4.80 -10.06
C VAL A 55 1.25 3.58 -9.15
N VAL A 56 2.44 3.44 -8.56
CA VAL A 56 2.76 2.42 -7.56
C VAL A 56 3.50 3.08 -6.40
N TYR A 57 3.36 2.53 -5.19
CA TYR A 57 4.12 3.02 -4.05
C TYR A 57 5.55 2.47 -4.07
N ASP A 58 6.54 3.36 -4.15
CA ASP A 58 7.94 3.01 -4.02
C ASP A 58 8.33 3.05 -2.54
N ARG A 59 8.64 1.88 -1.97
CA ARG A 59 9.01 1.74 -0.55
C ARG A 59 10.33 2.43 -0.22
N SER A 60 11.29 2.44 -1.14
CA SER A 60 12.62 3.03 -0.95
C SER A 60 12.55 4.56 -0.95
N ALA A 61 11.77 5.11 -1.89
CA ALA A 61 11.55 6.55 -2.03
C ALA A 61 10.40 7.10 -1.15
N GLN A 62 9.65 6.22 -0.47
CA GLN A 62 8.48 6.54 0.36
C GLN A 62 7.46 7.46 -0.33
N ARG A 63 7.18 7.21 -1.62
CA ARG A 63 6.28 8.04 -2.44
C ARG A 63 5.60 7.24 -3.54
N LEU A 64 4.52 7.79 -4.10
CA LEU A 64 3.93 7.26 -5.32
C LEU A 64 4.79 7.65 -6.54
N VAL A 65 5.05 6.68 -7.41
CA VAL A 65 5.79 6.86 -8.66
C VAL A 65 4.97 6.32 -9.82
N THR A 66 5.11 6.93 -11.00
CA THR A 66 4.44 6.44 -12.21
C THR A 66 4.92 5.04 -12.54
N ARG A 67 3.97 4.17 -12.85
CA ARG A 67 4.24 2.81 -13.30
C ARG A 67 4.94 2.91 -14.66
N SER A 68 6.23 2.62 -14.68
CA SER A 68 6.94 2.51 -15.96
C SER A 68 6.40 1.27 -16.69
N PRO A 69 6.03 1.36 -17.99
CA PRO A 69 5.67 0.17 -18.74
C PRO A 69 6.90 -0.74 -18.77
N SER A 70 6.81 -1.89 -18.10
CA SER A 70 7.78 -2.97 -18.24
C SER A 70 7.86 -3.32 -19.72
N SER A 71 9.04 -3.15 -20.32
CA SER A 71 9.36 -3.56 -21.69
C SER A 71 9.14 -5.05 -21.92
#